data_AF-E4T954-F1
#
_entry.id   AF-E4T954-F1
#
_cell.length_a   1.000
_cell.length_b   1.000
_cell.length_c   1.000
_cell.angle_alpha   90.00
_cell.angle_beta   90.00
_cell.angle_gamma   90.00
#
_symmetry.space_group_name_H-M   'P 1'
#
loop_
_entity.id
_entity.type
_entity.pdbx_description
1 polymer ?
#
loop_
_entity_poly.entity_id
_entity_poly.type
_entity_poly.pdbx_seq_one_letter_code
_entity_poly.pdbx_strand_id
1 'polypeptide(L)'
;MAKKSYSENITSAKVMADGLSRYKSNLPAGVQESQISELETLRQTIETLNSEQEKLKADLKTKTQALDAKLNELQKLYAQLKKRIKIDIEQSQWKEFGIEDKK
;
A
#
# COMPACT_ATOMS: atom_id res chain seq x y z
N MET A 1 -18.73 -6.81 21.13
CA MET A 1 -19.48 -6.71 19.86
C MET A 1 -18.48 -6.73 18.71
N ALA A 2 -18.76 -7.47 17.63
CA ALA A 2 -17.87 -7.50 16.46
C ALA A 2 -17.79 -6.10 15.81
N LYS A 3 -16.59 -5.68 15.40
CA LYS A 3 -16.38 -4.40 14.73
C LYS A 3 -16.92 -4.51 13.30
N LYS A 4 -17.79 -3.57 12.90
CA LYS A 4 -18.29 -3.47 11.53
C LYS A 4 -17.13 -3.33 10.54
N SER A 5 -17.25 -3.99 9.40
CA SER A 5 -16.32 -3.88 8.28
C SER A 5 -16.38 -2.49 7.64
N TYR A 6 -15.41 -2.19 6.77
CA TYR A 6 -15.36 -0.92 6.03
C TYR A 6 -16.67 -0.67 5.25
N SER A 7 -17.08 -1.65 4.43
CA SER A 7 -18.27 -1.53 3.58
C SER A 7 -19.53 -1.36 4.42
N GLU A 8 -19.67 -2.13 5.52
CA GLU A 8 -20.81 -1.99 6.44
C GLU A 8 -20.88 -0.60 7.08
N ASN A 9 -19.75 0.02 7.42
CA ASN A 9 -19.73 1.38 7.96
C ASN A 9 -20.13 2.42 6.90
N ILE A 10 -19.60 2.33 5.67
CA ILE A 10 -19.95 3.24 4.57
C ILE A 10 -21.43 3.14 4.20
N THR A 11 -21.94 1.91 4.05
CA THR A 11 -23.36 1.67 3.75
C THR A 11 -24.26 2.16 4.88
N SER A 12 -23.90 1.88 6.15
CA SER A 12 -24.67 2.36 7.31
C SER A 12 -24.73 3.89 7.35
N ALA A 13 -23.59 4.56 7.15
CA ALA A 13 -23.49 6.02 7.14
C ALA A 13 -24.35 6.64 6.03
N LYS A 14 -24.28 6.06 4.81
CA LYS A 14 -25.11 6.48 3.67
C LYS A 14 -26.60 6.36 3.97
N VAL A 15 -27.04 5.20 4.45
CA VAL A 15 -28.46 4.94 4.77
C VAL A 15 -28.96 5.93 5.83
N MET A 16 -28.14 6.25 6.83
CA MET A 16 -28.48 7.24 7.85
C MET A 16 -28.58 8.67 7.28
N ALA A 17 -27.58 9.09 6.48
CA ALA A 17 -27.59 10.41 5.86
C ALA A 17 -28.78 10.58 4.90
N ASP A 18 -29.06 9.56 4.07
CA ASP A 18 -30.21 9.53 3.15
C ASP A 18 -31.53 9.58 3.91
N GLY A 19 -31.64 8.81 5.01
CA GLY A 19 -32.82 8.80 5.87
C GLY A 19 -33.07 10.19 6.47
N LEU A 20 -32.08 10.75 7.16
CA LEU A 20 -32.20 12.06 7.80
C LEU A 20 -32.48 13.18 6.78
N SER A 21 -31.89 13.10 5.58
CA SER A 21 -32.14 14.05 4.48
C SER A 21 -33.58 14.03 3.96
N ARG A 22 -34.31 12.90 4.11
CA ARG A 22 -35.74 12.82 3.76
C ARG A 22 -36.65 13.40 4.84
N TYR A 23 -36.17 13.44 6.09
CA TYR A 23 -36.91 13.97 7.25
C TYR A 23 -36.54 15.42 7.60
N LYS A 24 -36.00 16.21 6.66
CA LYS A 24 -35.52 17.59 6.93
C LYS A 24 -36.52 18.49 7.67
N SER A 25 -37.82 18.35 7.41
CA SER A 25 -38.88 19.13 8.05
C SER A 25 -39.28 18.63 9.45
N ASN A 26 -38.79 17.45 9.85
CA ASN A 26 -39.10 16.80 11.13
C ASN A 26 -37.88 16.01 11.64
N LEU A 27 -36.74 16.70 11.75
CA LEU A 27 -35.51 16.10 12.26
C LEU A 27 -35.70 15.70 13.74
N PRO A 28 -35.13 14.56 14.19
CA PRO A 28 -35.12 14.20 15.59
C PRO A 28 -34.50 15.29 16.46
N ALA A 29 -35.01 15.46 17.69
CA ALA A 29 -34.49 16.45 18.62
C ALA A 29 -32.97 16.29 18.82
N GLY A 30 -32.23 17.37 18.62
CA GLY A 30 -30.76 17.38 18.75
C GLY A 30 -29.97 17.04 17.49
N VAL A 31 -30.62 16.69 16.37
CA VAL A 31 -29.95 16.48 15.08
C VAL A 31 -30.05 17.74 14.23
N GLN A 32 -28.89 18.24 13.77
CA GLN A 32 -28.79 19.41 12.90
C GLN A 32 -28.49 19.00 11.45
N GLU A 33 -28.99 19.79 10.49
CA GLU A 33 -28.73 19.55 9.07
C GLU A 33 -27.23 19.64 8.71
N SER A 34 -26.46 20.45 9.45
CA SER A 34 -25.00 20.53 9.35
C SER A 34 -24.32 19.18 9.60
N GLN A 35 -24.82 18.40 10.57
CA GLN A 35 -24.26 17.09 10.93
C GLN A 35 -24.54 16.04 9.85
N ILE A 36 -25.66 16.16 9.13
CA ILE A 36 -25.98 15.28 7.99
C ILE A 36 -25.00 15.54 6.85
N SER A 37 -24.74 16.82 6.56
CA SER A 37 -23.77 17.23 5.54
C SER A 37 -22.35 16.80 5.90
N GLU A 38 -21.97 16.93 7.18
CA GLU A 38 -20.67 16.48 7.68
C GLU A 38 -20.52 14.95 7.56
N LEU A 39 -21.54 14.18 7.94
CA LEU A 39 -21.53 12.72 7.82
C LEU A 39 -21.33 12.28 6.37
N GLU A 40 -22.03 12.90 5.43
CA GLU A 40 -21.91 12.58 4.00
C GLU A 40 -20.54 13.00 3.44
N THR A 41 -20.03 14.15 3.86
CA THR A 41 -18.67 14.61 3.49
C THR A 41 -17.62 13.62 4.00
N LEU A 42 -17.68 13.21 5.27
CA LEU A 42 -16.76 12.24 5.86
C LEU A 42 -16.83 10.90 5.12
N ARG A 43 -18.03 10.41 4.82
CA ARG A 43 -18.23 9.17 4.04
C ARG A 43 -17.51 9.25 2.70
N GLN A 44 -17.69 10.34 1.95
CA GLN A 44 -17.07 10.54 0.64
C GLN A 44 -15.54 10.66 0.76
N THR A 45 -15.02 11.40 1.74
CA THR A 45 -13.58 11.49 2.00
C THR A 45 -12.97 10.12 2.28
N ILE A 46 -13.65 9.28 3.07
CA ILE A 46 -13.20 7.92 3.37
C ILE A 46 -13.17 7.03 2.11
N GLU A 47 -14.16 7.16 1.21
CA GLU A 47 -14.17 6.45 -0.08
C GLU A 47 -13.02 6.87 -0.99
N THR A 48 -12.74 8.18 -1.07
CA THR A 48 -11.60 8.72 -1.82
C THR A 48 -10.28 8.20 -1.27
N LEU A 49 -10.06 8.33 0.05
CA LEU A 49 -8.83 7.85 0.70
C LEU A 49 -8.63 6.35 0.53
N ASN A 50 -9.70 5.55 0.58
CA ASN A 50 -9.61 4.12 0.32
C ASN A 50 -9.18 3.83 -1.12
N SER A 51 -9.74 4.54 -2.09
CA SER A 51 -9.38 4.40 -3.50
C SER A 51 -7.93 4.77 -3.77
N GLU A 52 -7.45 5.86 -3.16
CA GLU A 52 -6.04 6.27 -3.20
C GLU A 52 -5.12 5.22 -2.57
N GLN A 53 -5.53 4.66 -1.42
CA GLN A 53 -4.79 3.58 -0.77
C GLN A 53 -4.64 2.36 -1.68
N GLU A 54 -5.71 1.93 -2.35
CA GLU A 54 -5.65 0.78 -3.27
C GLU A 54 -4.75 1.06 -4.48
N LYS A 55 -4.77 2.29 -5.00
CA LYS A 55 -3.82 2.71 -6.05
C LYS A 55 -2.37 2.64 -5.56
N LEU A 56 -2.08 3.17 -4.37
CA LEU A 56 -0.73 3.12 -3.79
C LEU A 56 -0.25 1.69 -3.55
N LYS A 57 -1.13 0.77 -3.14
CA LYS A 57 -0.81 -0.66 -3.01
C LYS A 57 -0.44 -1.28 -4.36
N ALA A 58 -1.16 -0.95 -5.42
CA ALA A 58 -0.86 -1.43 -6.77
C ALA A 58 0.49 -0.90 -7.29
N ASP A 59 0.76 0.39 -7.06
CA ASP A 59 2.03 1.03 -7.42
C ASP A 59 3.21 0.41 -6.64
N LEU A 60 3.04 0.18 -5.34
CA LEU A 60 4.03 -0.47 -4.49
C LEU A 60 4.35 -1.88 -4.99
N LYS A 61 3.33 -2.67 -5.33
CA LYS A 61 3.51 -4.02 -5.88
C LYS A 61 4.33 -3.99 -7.17
N THR A 62 3.99 -3.08 -8.08
CA THR A 62 4.70 -2.92 -9.36
C THR A 62 6.16 -2.52 -9.15
N LYS A 63 6.44 -1.55 -8.27
CA LYS A 63 7.80 -1.13 -7.95
C LYS A 63 8.62 -2.21 -7.26
N THR A 64 7.99 -3.00 -6.40
CA THR A 64 8.63 -4.15 -5.72
C THR A 64 9.07 -5.19 -6.76
N GLN A 65 8.20 -5.55 -7.71
CA GLN A 65 8.56 -6.47 -8.78
C GLN A 65 9.72 -5.96 -9.64
N ALA A 66 9.74 -4.66 -9.96
CA ALA A 66 10.83 -4.05 -10.71
C ALA A 66 12.16 -4.05 -9.93
N LEU A 67 12.10 -3.78 -8.62
CA LEU A 67 13.26 -3.84 -7.73
C LEU A 67 13.82 -5.26 -7.66
N ASP A 68 12.95 -6.26 -7.45
CA ASP A 68 13.36 -7.67 -7.36
C ASP A 68 13.98 -8.16 -8.67
N ALA A 69 13.43 -7.74 -9.81
CA ALA A 69 14.02 -8.07 -11.12
C ALA A 69 15.45 -7.52 -11.25
N LYS A 70 15.67 -6.25 -10.89
CA LYS A 70 17.00 -5.62 -10.94
C LYS A 70 17.98 -6.21 -9.93
N LEU A 71 17.52 -6.56 -8.74
CA LEU A 71 18.34 -7.24 -7.74
C LEU A 71 18.79 -8.62 -8.24
N ASN A 72 17.90 -9.37 -8.88
CA ASN A 72 18.23 -10.66 -9.49
C ASN A 72 19.23 -10.52 -10.63
N GLU A 73 19.06 -9.52 -11.50
CA GLU A 73 20.04 -9.21 -12.56
C GLU A 73 21.43 -8.91 -11.98
N LEU A 74 21.50 -8.06 -10.95
CA LEU A 74 22.73 -7.71 -10.25
C LEU A 74 23.39 -8.95 -9.65
N GLN A 75 22.63 -9.79 -8.95
CA GLN A 75 23.16 -11.00 -8.32
C GLN A 75 23.71 -11.99 -9.35
N LYS A 76 23.02 -12.16 -10.48
CA LYS A 76 23.49 -13.02 -11.60
C LYS A 76 24.80 -12.50 -12.17
N LEU A 77 24.87 -11.20 -12.47
CA LEU A 77 26.07 -10.58 -13.02
C LEU A 77 27.24 -10.66 -12.02
N TYR A 78 26.99 -10.34 -10.75
CA TYR A 78 28.00 -10.47 -9.70
C TYR A 78 28.53 -11.90 -9.59
N ALA A 79 27.65 -12.91 -9.61
CA ALA A 79 28.06 -14.31 -9.55
C ALA A 79 28.88 -14.73 -10.78
N GLN A 80 28.52 -14.26 -11.98
CA GLN A 80 29.28 -14.52 -13.21
C GLN A 80 30.69 -13.90 -13.15
N LEU A 81 30.78 -12.62 -12.78
CA LEU A 81 32.06 -11.91 -12.66
C LEU A 81 32.93 -12.55 -11.57
N LYS A 82 32.34 -12.86 -10.42
CA LYS A 82 33.03 -13.58 -9.34
C LYS A 82 33.61 -14.91 -9.81
N LYS A 83 32.85 -15.71 -10.57
CA LYS A 83 33.34 -16.97 -11.16
C LYS A 83 34.51 -16.73 -12.10
N ARG A 84 34.42 -15.71 -12.97
CA ARG A 84 35.49 -15.39 -13.92
C ARG A 84 36.79 -14.98 -13.21
N ILE A 85 36.70 -14.12 -12.20
CA ILE A 85 37.85 -13.71 -11.38
C ILE A 85 38.52 -14.93 -10.73
N LYS A 86 37.72 -15.85 -10.18
CA LYS A 86 38.26 -17.08 -9.58
C LYS A 86 38.98 -18.02 -10.57
N ILE A 87 38.67 -17.92 -11.86
CA ILE A 87 39.32 -18.72 -12.92
C ILE A 87 40.61 -18.04 -13.39
N ASP A 88 40.59 -16.72 -13.57
CA ASP A 88 41.67 -15.98 -14.23
C ASP A 88 42.73 -15.44 -13.26
N ILE A 89 42.39 -15.25 -11.98
CA ILE A 89 43.21 -14.54 -11.00
C ILE A 89 43.59 -15.48 -9.85
N GLU A 90 44.85 -15.38 -9.39
CA GLU A 90 45.33 -16.13 -8.25
C GLU A 90 44.53 -15.82 -6.98
N GLN A 91 44.29 -16.86 -6.17
CA GLN A 91 43.46 -16.79 -4.96
C GLN A 91 43.96 -15.74 -3.95
N SER A 92 45.27 -15.50 -3.88
CA SER A 92 45.89 -14.49 -3.01
C SER A 92 45.39 -13.06 -3.30
N GLN A 93 44.94 -12.80 -4.53
CA GLN A 93 44.49 -11.48 -5.00
C GLN A 93 42.96 -11.32 -4.99
N TRP A 94 42.18 -12.37 -4.70
CA TRP A 94 40.71 -12.31 -4.70
C TRP A 94 40.13 -11.26 -3.75
N LYS A 95 40.81 -10.99 -2.63
CA LYS A 95 40.41 -9.96 -1.66
C LYS A 95 40.27 -8.57 -2.29
N GLU A 96 41.04 -8.26 -3.34
CA GLU A 96 41.00 -6.96 -4.03
C GLU A 96 39.66 -6.76 -4.77
N PHE A 97 38.97 -7.86 -5.08
CA PHE A 97 37.65 -7.87 -5.71
C PHE A 97 36.51 -8.06 -4.70
N GLY A 98 36.79 -7.95 -3.39
CA GLY A 98 35.81 -8.23 -2.34
C GLY A 98 35.35 -9.69 -2.30
N ILE A 99 36.16 -10.61 -2.83
CA ILE A 99 35.90 -12.05 -2.78
C ILE A 99 36.64 -12.60 -1.57
N GLU A 100 35.90 -12.82 -0.49
CA GLU A 100 36.42 -13.53 0.67
C GLU A 100 36.50 -15.03 0.37
N ASP A 101 37.59 -15.64 0.84
CA ASP A 101 37.74 -17.08 0.85
C ASP A 101 37.03 -17.66 2.07
N LYS A 102 36.06 -18.55 1.84
CA LYS A 102 35.44 -19.28 2.93
C LYS A 102 36.40 -20.41 3.29
N LYS A 103 37.09 -20.25 4.43
CA LYS A 103 37.78 -21.35 5.11
C LYS A 103 36.83 -22.53 5.33
#